data_AF-A0A7W1R9J5-F1
#
_entry.id   AF-A0A7W1R9J5-F1
#
_cell.length_a   1.000
_cell.length_b   1.000
_cell.length_c   1.000
_cell.angle_alpha   90.00
_cell.angle_beta   90.00
_cell.angle_gamma   90.00
#
_symmetry.space_group_name_H-M   'P 1'
#
loop_
_entity.id
_entity.type
_entity.pdbx_description
1 polymer ?
#
loop_
_entity_poly.entity_id
_entity_poly.type
_entity_poly.pdbx_seq_one_letter_code
_entity_poly.pdbx_strand_id
1 'polypeptide(L)'
;SGKQLNILYRISHGEFKLIAPEMLPFYRDIHDHLTRITDLAENYRDLIGGALDSYLSVVSNRTNDIMKVLTIFSAVMLPLTFIAGLYGMNFDNQPELHYEYSYFIVLAIMVVVAIGMLMFFWRRGWIGSGPKRESERMKEGERLVE
;
A
#
# COMPACT_ATOMS: atom_id res chain seq x y z
N SER A 1 13.43 -14.40 -27.85
CA SER A 1 13.32 -15.85 -27.62
C SER A 1 12.72 -16.59 -28.82
N GLY A 2 11.54 -16.22 -29.34
CA GLY A 2 10.82 -17.01 -30.36
C GLY A 2 11.56 -17.36 -31.66
N LYS A 3 12.52 -16.56 -32.13
CA LYS A 3 13.29 -16.87 -33.35
C LYS A 3 14.19 -18.11 -33.20
N GLN A 4 14.80 -18.30 -32.02
CA GLN A 4 15.67 -19.45 -31.74
C GLN A 4 14.84 -20.72 -31.54
N LEU A 5 13.71 -20.62 -30.83
CA LEU A 5 12.77 -21.72 -30.65
C LEU A 5 12.22 -22.24 -31.98
N ASN A 6 11.87 -21.32 -32.90
CA ASN A 6 11.35 -21.67 -34.22
C ASN A 6 12.39 -22.39 -35.10
N ILE A 7 13.66 -21.97 -35.06
CA ILE A 7 14.74 -22.66 -35.79
C ILE A 7 14.95 -24.07 -35.22
N LEU A 8 14.98 -24.20 -33.90
CA LEU A 8 15.18 -25.48 -33.23
C LEU A 8 14.00 -26.45 -33.42
N TYR A 9 12.78 -25.91 -33.47
CA TYR A 9 11.56 -26.65 -33.83
C TYR A 9 11.67 -27.24 -35.24
N ARG A 10 12.12 -26.45 -36.23
CA ARG A 10 12.28 -26.93 -37.61
C ARG A 10 13.37 -28.00 -37.74
N ILE A 11 14.43 -27.87 -36.94
CA ILE A 11 15.51 -28.87 -36.83
C ILE A 11 15.00 -30.18 -36.22
N SER A 12 14.23 -30.12 -35.12
CA SER A 12 13.70 -31.31 -34.44
C SER A 12 12.66 -32.08 -35.26
N HIS A 13 12.04 -31.44 -36.25
CA HIS A 13 11.07 -32.04 -37.17
C HIS A 13 11.70 -32.55 -38.48
N GLY A 14 13.04 -32.51 -38.61
CA GLY A 14 13.73 -33.11 -39.74
C GLY A 14 13.56 -32.35 -41.06
N GLU A 15 13.26 -31.05 -41.03
CA GLU A 15 13.17 -30.23 -42.25
C GLU A 15 14.52 -30.12 -43.00
N PHE A 16 15.64 -30.40 -42.32
CA PHE A 16 16.98 -30.33 -42.88
C PHE A 16 17.53 -31.74 -43.18
N LYS A 17 17.63 -32.08 -44.47
CA LYS A 17 18.19 -33.36 -44.96
C LYS A 17 19.66 -33.61 -44.56
N LEU A 18 20.37 -32.58 -44.10
CA LEU A 18 21.76 -32.66 -43.64
C LEU A 18 21.91 -33.29 -42.24
N ILE A 19 20.80 -33.42 -41.49
CA ILE A 19 20.80 -33.94 -40.12
C ILE A 19 20.42 -35.41 -40.15
N ALA A 20 21.23 -36.25 -39.50
CA ALA A 20 20.99 -37.69 -39.43
C ALA A 20 19.73 -38.00 -38.60
N PRO A 21 18.89 -38.97 -39.02
CA PRO A 21 17.64 -39.30 -38.31
C PRO A 21 17.86 -39.71 -36.85
N GLU A 22 19.01 -40.31 -36.52
CA GLU A 22 19.32 -40.72 -35.14
C GLU A 22 19.55 -39.52 -34.20
N MET A 23 19.82 -38.32 -34.73
CA MET A 23 20.08 -37.12 -33.94
C MET A 23 18.80 -36.33 -33.60
N LEU A 24 17.68 -36.60 -34.27
CA LEU A 24 16.40 -35.91 -34.07
C LEU A 24 15.88 -35.96 -32.62
N PRO A 25 15.99 -37.10 -31.87
CA PRO A 25 15.55 -37.16 -30.47
C PRO A 25 16.30 -36.17 -29.56
N PHE A 26 17.61 -35.97 -29.79
CA PHE A 26 18.42 -35.02 -29.02
C PHE A 26 17.99 -33.58 -29.28
N TYR A 27 17.72 -33.22 -30.55
CA TYR A 27 17.21 -31.89 -30.88
C TYR A 27 15.82 -31.63 -30.31
N ARG A 28 14.97 -32.67 -30.25
CA ARG A 28 13.66 -32.57 -29.60
C ARG A 28 13.79 -32.32 -28.10
N ASP A 29 14.70 -33.02 -27.42
CA ASP A 29 14.95 -32.80 -26.00
C ASP A 29 15.46 -31.38 -25.70
N ILE A 30 16.38 -30.85 -26.52
CA ILE A 30 16.85 -29.46 -26.40
C ILE A 30 15.70 -28.47 -26.64
N HIS A 31 14.83 -28.74 -27.63
CA HIS A 31 13.66 -27.92 -27.90
C HIS A 31 12.71 -27.89 -26.71
N ASP A 32 12.43 -29.04 -26.11
CA ASP A 32 11.53 -29.16 -24.97
C ASP A 32 12.11 -28.46 -23.74
N HIS A 33 13.42 -28.57 -23.49
CA HIS A 33 14.12 -27.82 -22.44
C HIS A 33 14.06 -26.31 -22.67
N LEU A 34 14.32 -25.83 -23.90
CA LEU A 34 14.30 -24.41 -24.22
C LEU A 34 12.90 -23.81 -24.09
N THR A 35 11.86 -24.57 -24.47
CA THR A 35 10.46 -24.20 -24.28
C THR A 35 10.16 -24.05 -22.79
N ARG A 36 10.49 -25.07 -21.98
CA ARG A 36 10.29 -25.03 -20.52
C ARG A 36 10.99 -23.83 -19.85
N ILE A 37 12.23 -23.52 -20.25
CA ILE A 37 12.95 -22.37 -19.71
C ILE A 37 12.26 -21.06 -20.08
N THR A 38 11.74 -20.96 -21.31
CA THR A 38 11.01 -19.77 -21.77
C THR A 38 9.73 -19.58 -20.97
N ASP A 39 8.94 -20.64 -20.79
CA ASP A 39 7.70 -20.61 -20.00
C ASP A 39 7.97 -20.23 -18.54
N LEU A 40 9.04 -20.78 -17.95
CA LEU A 40 9.47 -20.41 -16.59
C LEU A 40 9.88 -18.94 -16.51
N ALA A 41 10.61 -18.43 -17.51
CA ALA A 41 11.02 -17.03 -17.54
C ALA A 41 9.84 -16.07 -17.65
N GLU A 42 8.81 -16.43 -18.43
CA GLU A 42 7.56 -15.68 -18.52
C GLU A 42 6.80 -15.71 -17.20
N ASN A 43 6.66 -16.88 -16.57
CA ASN A 43 6.03 -17.02 -15.26
C ASN A 43 6.77 -16.18 -14.19
N TYR A 44 8.10 -16.24 -14.13
CA TYR A 44 8.86 -15.39 -13.21
C TYR A 44 8.64 -13.90 -13.45
N ARG A 45 8.50 -13.47 -14.71
CA ARG A 45 8.20 -12.07 -15.02
C ARG A 45 6.84 -11.66 -14.46
N ASP A 46 5.82 -12.51 -14.60
CA ASP A 46 4.49 -12.25 -14.07
C ASP A 46 4.48 -12.23 -12.54
N LEU A 47 5.18 -13.17 -11.89
CA LEU A 47 5.34 -13.21 -10.43
C LEU A 47 6.06 -11.98 -9.89
N ILE A 48 7.14 -11.55 -10.56
CA ILE A 48 7.87 -10.32 -10.19
C ILE A 48 6.97 -9.10 -10.38
N GLY A 49 6.18 -9.06 -11.45
CA GLY A 49 5.19 -8.00 -11.67
C GLY A 49 4.18 -7.92 -10.52
N GLY A 50 3.55 -9.04 -10.17
CA GLY A 50 2.60 -9.09 -9.06
C GLY A 50 3.23 -8.74 -7.70
N ALA A 51 4.47 -9.16 -7.46
CA ALA A 51 5.22 -8.80 -6.25
C ALA A 51 5.51 -7.30 -6.18
N LEU A 52 5.91 -6.69 -7.31
CA LEU A 52 6.15 -5.25 -7.39
C LEU A 52 4.86 -4.46 -7.16
N ASP A 53 3.75 -4.86 -7.77
CA ASP A 53 2.45 -4.22 -7.59
C ASP A 53 1.99 -4.29 -6.12
N SER A 54 2.17 -5.45 -5.48
CA SER A 54 1.91 -5.62 -4.05
C SER A 54 2.81 -4.72 -3.19
N TYR A 55 4.11 -4.67 -3.50
CA TYR A 55 5.06 -3.80 -2.80
C TYR A 55 4.67 -2.32 -2.94
N LEU A 56 4.34 -1.86 -4.14
CA LEU A 56 3.87 -0.50 -4.38
C LEU A 56 2.57 -0.21 -3.63
N SER A 57 1.65 -1.17 -3.55
CA SER A 57 0.43 -1.07 -2.73
C SER A 57 0.75 -0.87 -1.25
N VAL A 58 1.68 -1.66 -0.69
CA VAL A 58 2.13 -1.51 0.70
C VAL A 58 2.76 -0.14 0.95
N VAL A 59 3.62 0.33 0.04
CA VAL A 59 4.25 1.66 0.13
C VAL A 59 3.20 2.78 0.07
N SER A 60 2.22 2.66 -0.82
CA SER A 60 1.11 3.62 -0.93
C SER A 60 0.28 3.65 0.36
N ASN A 61 -0.05 2.48 0.92
CA ASN A 61 -0.78 2.36 2.18
C ASN A 61 -0.01 3.03 3.33
N ARG A 62 1.29 2.75 3.47
CA ARG A 62 2.15 3.37 4.48
C ARG A 62 2.19 4.89 4.32
N THR A 63 2.30 5.38 3.09
CA THR A 63 2.28 6.82 2.80
C THR A 63 0.95 7.45 3.18
N ASN A 64 -0.16 6.80 2.84
CA ASN A 64 -1.50 7.25 3.23
C ASN A 64 -1.66 7.31 4.75
N ASP A 65 -1.11 6.35 5.49
CA ASP A 65 -1.16 6.36 6.96
C ASP A 65 -0.33 7.49 7.56
N ILE A 66 0.87 7.76 7.02
CA ILE A 66 1.68 8.92 7.42
C ILE A 66 0.90 10.23 7.17
N MET A 67 0.28 10.36 5.99
CA MET A 67 -0.52 11.54 5.64
C MET A 67 -1.73 11.72 6.55
N LYS A 68 -2.41 10.64 6.96
CA LYS A 68 -3.51 10.69 7.94
C LYS A 68 -3.03 11.25 9.27
N VAL A 69 -1.92 10.74 9.80
CA VAL A 69 -1.38 11.20 11.10
C VAL A 69 -1.06 12.70 11.05
N LEU A 70 -0.35 13.14 10.01
CA LEU A 70 -0.02 14.56 9.83
C LEU A 70 -1.28 15.43 9.69
N THR A 71 -2.27 14.95 8.94
CA THR A 71 -3.54 15.67 8.74
C THR A 71 -4.33 15.81 10.03
N ILE A 72 -4.42 14.76 10.83
CA ILE A 72 -5.11 14.78 12.13
C ILE A 72 -4.44 15.80 13.06
N PHE A 73 -3.11 15.76 13.14
CA PHE A 73 -2.35 16.71 13.96
C PHE A 73 -2.61 18.15 13.52
N SER A 74 -2.49 18.44 12.22
CA SER A 74 -2.74 19.77 11.67
C SER A 74 -4.20 20.24 11.86
N ALA A 75 -5.17 19.35 11.64
CA ALA A 75 -6.59 19.67 11.79
C ALA A 75 -6.98 20.01 13.24
N VAL A 76 -6.33 19.39 14.23
CA VAL A 76 -6.50 19.73 15.65
C VAL A 76 -5.81 21.05 15.98
N MET A 77 -4.62 21.29 15.43
CA MET A 77 -3.85 22.52 15.69
C MET A 77 -4.53 23.76 15.13
N LEU A 78 -5.11 23.73 13.92
CA LEU A 78 -5.71 24.90 13.27
C LEU A 78 -6.72 25.68 14.16
N PRO A 79 -7.77 25.07 14.73
CA PRO A 79 -8.71 25.80 15.59
C PRO A 79 -8.07 26.24 16.92
N LEU A 80 -7.16 25.44 17.48
CA LEU A 80 -6.45 25.79 18.72
C LEU A 80 -5.55 27.01 18.51
N THR A 81 -4.76 27.01 17.44
CA THR A 81 -3.89 28.12 17.04
C THR A 81 -4.72 29.35 16.66
N PHE A 82 -5.87 29.19 16.02
CA PHE A 82 -6.78 30.29 15.73
C PHE A 82 -7.29 30.96 17.01
N ILE A 83 -7.76 30.17 18.00
CA ILE A 83 -8.22 30.69 19.29
C ILE A 83 -7.05 31.36 20.02
N ALA A 84 -5.90 30.69 20.14
CA ALA A 84 -4.71 31.26 20.78
C ALA A 84 -4.23 32.54 20.09
N GLY A 85 -4.30 32.60 18.76
CA GLY A 85 -3.95 33.78 17.97
C GLY A 85 -4.93 34.93 18.21
N LEU A 86 -6.24 34.67 18.20
CA LEU A 86 -7.27 35.67 18.47
C LEU A 86 -7.12 36.29 19.87
N TYR A 87 -6.84 35.45 20.88
CA TYR A 87 -6.62 35.89 22.26
C TYR A 87 -5.20 36.44 22.50
N GLY A 88 -4.25 36.21 21.60
CA GLY A 88 -2.89 36.78 21.64
C GLY A 88 -2.79 38.17 21.02
N MET A 89 -3.85 38.66 20.37
CA MET A 89 -3.89 40.01 19.82
C MET A 89 -4.24 41.02 20.94
N ASN A 90 -3.40 42.05 21.11
CA ASN A 90 -3.60 43.14 22.06
C ASN A 90 -4.75 44.08 21.60
N PHE A 91 -5.99 43.63 21.69
CA PHE A 91 -7.15 44.49 21.43
C PHE A 91 -7.51 45.29 22.69
N ASP A 92 -7.58 46.62 22.56
CA ASP A 92 -7.86 47.59 23.63
C ASP A 92 -9.30 47.49 24.20
N ASN A 93 -10.19 46.79 23.49
CA ASN A 93 -11.59 46.60 23.88
C ASN A 93 -11.97 45.12 23.73
N GLN A 94 -11.45 44.26 24.62
CA GLN A 94 -11.95 42.89 24.82
C GLN A 94 -12.90 42.85 26.04
N PRO A 95 -14.21 43.05 25.85
CA PRO A 95 -15.19 42.98 26.94
C PRO A 95 -15.23 41.58 27.60
N GLU A 96 -14.84 40.54 26.88
CA GLU A 96 -14.75 39.16 27.37
C GLU A 96 -13.60 38.97 28.37
N LEU A 97 -12.54 39.78 28.35
CA LEU A 97 -11.38 39.63 29.24
C LEU A 97 -11.63 40.18 30.66
N HIS A 98 -12.71 40.92 30.87
CA HIS A 98 -13.07 41.53 32.16
C HIS A 98 -13.77 40.57 33.13
N TYR A 99 -14.16 39.37 32.66
CA TYR A 99 -14.72 38.32 33.50
C TYR A 99 -13.59 37.48 34.12
N GLU A 100 -13.65 37.28 35.44
CA GLU A 100 -12.63 36.57 36.22
C GLU A 100 -12.38 35.11 35.73
N TYR A 101 -13.37 34.51 35.06
CA TYR A 101 -13.31 33.13 34.59
C TYR A 101 -13.08 32.95 33.09
N SER A 102 -12.92 34.03 32.32
CA SER A 102 -12.84 33.96 30.85
C SER A 102 -11.68 33.10 30.35
N TYR A 103 -10.52 33.20 31.03
CA TYR A 103 -9.36 32.36 30.73
C TYR A 103 -9.69 30.86 30.83
N PHE A 104 -10.38 30.46 31.91
CA PHE A 104 -10.77 29.07 32.12
C PHE A 104 -11.84 28.60 31.13
N ILE A 105 -12.79 29.48 30.75
CA ILE A 105 -13.82 29.17 29.75
C ILE A 105 -13.19 28.92 28.38
N VAL A 106 -12.28 29.79 27.94
CA VAL A 106 -11.58 29.65 26.64
C VAL A 106 -10.74 28.38 26.62
N LEU A 107 -10.02 28.10 27.71
CA LEU A 107 -9.23 26.87 27.85
C LEU A 107 -10.14 25.63 27.80
N ALA A 108 -11.30 25.66 28.47
CA ALA A 108 -12.28 24.58 28.40
C ALA A 108 -12.82 24.38 26.98
N ILE A 109 -13.12 25.46 26.24
CA ILE A 109 -13.55 25.37 24.84
C ILE A 109 -12.45 24.75 23.96
N MET A 110 -11.19 25.18 24.12
CA MET A 110 -10.05 24.61 23.39
C MET A 110 -9.93 23.10 23.64
N VAL A 111 -10.04 22.66 24.89
CA VAL A 111 -9.99 21.24 25.25
C VAL A 111 -11.18 20.47 24.65
N VAL A 112 -12.40 21.03 24.72
CA VAL A 112 -13.59 20.40 24.13
C VAL A 112 -13.45 20.26 22.62
N VAL A 113 -12.94 21.26 21.92
CA VAL A 113 -12.70 21.22 20.47
C VAL A 113 -11.64 20.17 20.13
N ALA A 114 -10.53 20.12 20.86
CA ALA A 114 -9.47 19.14 20.65
C ALA A 114 -9.99 17.70 20.85
N ILE A 115 -10.70 17.45 21.95
CA ILE A 115 -11.30 16.13 22.25
C ILE A 115 -12.37 15.78 21.22
N GLY A 116 -13.22 16.74 20.83
CA GLY A 116 -14.27 16.54 19.81
C GLY A 116 -13.69 16.14 18.46
N MET A 117 -12.62 16.81 18.02
CA MET A 117 -11.90 16.46 16.79
C MET A 117 -11.25 15.07 16.88
N LEU A 118 -10.55 14.78 17.98
CA LEU A 118 -9.95 13.45 18.19
C LEU A 118 -11.00 12.34 18.21
N MET A 119 -12.14 12.55 18.88
CA MET A 119 -13.24 11.58 18.91
C MET A 119 -13.87 11.41 17.52
N PHE A 120 -14.00 12.47 16.74
CA PHE A 120 -14.48 12.41 15.36
C PHE A 120 -13.56 11.56 14.47
N PHE A 121 -12.25 11.80 14.51
CA PHE A 121 -11.27 11.01 13.77
C PHE A 121 -11.18 9.56 14.27
N TRP A 122 -11.38 9.34 15.57
CA TRP A 122 -11.43 8.00 16.15
C TRP A 122 -12.67 7.22 15.68
N ARG A 123 -13.85 7.85 15.67
CA ARG A 123 -15.09 7.26 15.12
C ARG A 123 -14.98 6.94 13.63
N ARG A 124 -14.26 7.77 12.87
CA ARG A 124 -13.98 7.53 11.45
C ARG A 124 -12.99 6.38 11.21
N GLY A 125 -12.39 5.82 12.27
CA GLY A 125 -11.40 4.75 12.18
C GLY A 125 -10.03 5.23 11.71
N TRP A 126 -9.74 6.53 11.72
CA TRP A 126 -8.47 7.05 11.24
C TRP A 126 -7.35 6.91 12.28
N ILE A 127 -7.74 6.77 13.55
CA ILE A 127 -6.85 6.58 14.70
C ILE A 127 -7.04 5.13 15.17
N GLY A 128 -6.10 4.24 14.87
CA GLY A 128 -6.04 2.91 15.51
C GLY A 128 -6.62 1.72 14.75
N SER A 129 -7.10 1.85 13.51
CA SER A 129 -7.30 0.66 12.67
C SER A 129 -5.98 0.27 11.98
N GLY A 130 -5.08 -0.34 12.75
CA GLY A 130 -4.03 -1.18 12.16
C GLY A 130 -4.68 -2.30 11.32
N PRO A 131 -3.96 -2.87 10.33
CA PRO A 131 -4.54 -3.76 9.33
C PRO A 131 -5.15 -5.01 9.99
N LYS A 132 -6.46 -4.96 10.26
CA LYS A 132 -7.20 -6.02 10.95
C LYS A 132 -7.60 -7.19 10.05
N ARG A 133 -7.05 -7.31 8.83
CA ARG A 133 -7.56 -8.24 7.79
C ARG A 133 -6.73 -9.49 7.55
N GLU A 134 -5.57 -9.67 8.19
CA GLU A 134 -4.70 -10.82 7.91
C GLU A 134 -4.84 -11.95 8.95
N SER A 135 -5.08 -11.63 10.23
CA SER A 135 -5.23 -12.65 11.28
C SER A 135 -6.52 -13.48 11.20
N GLU A 136 -7.54 -13.00 10.47
CA GLU A 136 -8.81 -13.73 10.28
C GLU A 136 -8.73 -14.71 9.10
N ARG A 137 -8.00 -14.36 8.02
CA ARG A 137 -7.85 -15.20 6.84
C ARG A 137 -6.96 -16.42 7.08
N MET A 138 -5.96 -16.31 7.95
CA MET A 138 -5.14 -17.46 8.38
C MET A 138 -5.96 -18.48 9.17
N LYS A 139 -6.81 -18.01 10.10
CA LYS A 139 -7.69 -18.88 10.89
C LYS A 139 -8.83 -19.53 10.10
N GLU A 140 -9.20 -18.95 8.97
CA GLU A 140 -10.22 -19.50 8.08
C GLU A 140 -9.61 -20.52 7.12
N GLY A 141 -8.38 -20.28 6.63
CA GLY A 141 -7.61 -21.27 5.87
C GLY A 141 -7.28 -22.52 6.66
N GLU A 142 -6.91 -22.38 7.94
CA GLU A 142 -6.66 -23.53 8.84
C GLU A 142 -7.93 -24.33 9.17
N ARG A 143 -9.10 -23.66 9.29
CA ARG A 143 -10.39 -24.31 9.54
C ARG A 143 -11.00 -25.02 8.33
N LEU A 144 -10.51 -24.78 7.12
CA LEU A 144 -10.94 -25.48 5.91
C LEU A 144 -10.08 -26.71 5.60
N VAL A 145 -9.01 -26.92 6.36
CA VAL A 145 -8.07 -28.05 6.22
C VAL A 145 -8.30 -29.13 7.29
N GLU A 146 -9.04 -28.82 8.37
CA GLU A 146 -9.59 -29.78 9.33
C GLU A 146 -10.96 -30.31 8.90
#